data_AF-A0A7S3NQ61-F1
#
_entry.id   AF-A0A7S3NQ61-F1
#
_cell.length_a   1.000
_cell.length_b   1.000
_cell.length_c   1.000
_cell.angle_alpha   90.00
_cell.angle_beta   90.00
_cell.angle_gamma   90.00
#
_symmetry.space_group_name_H-M   'P 1'
#
loop_
_entity.id
_entity.type
_entity.pdbx_description
1 polymer ?
#
loop_
_entity_poly.entity_id
_entity_poly.type
_entity_poly.pdbx_seq_one_letter_code
_entity_poly.pdbx_strand_id
1 'polypeptide(L)'
;HNLGYLGVIFFLGGFNLIAYSPLLIFAYIYVSDYAMEYLRHSPNSPIPSFVRPFLQKGVTNKPQLLTLKADLEIYVGIYLIIGWFFGWSSLVSIIFFWQFIRLKYMLNNQTQQAFVRFKGLIDGYVN
;
A
#
# COMPACT_ATOMS: atom_id res chain seq x y z
N HIS A 1 -5.61 7.93 -7.55
CA HIS A 1 -4.34 7.26 -7.19
C HIS A 1 -4.52 5.75 -6.91
N ASN A 2 -5.38 5.32 -5.98
CA ASN A 2 -5.56 3.88 -5.68
C ASN A 2 -6.40 3.13 -6.73
N LEU A 3 -7.27 3.82 -7.49
CA LEU A 3 -8.00 3.24 -8.63
C LEU A 3 -7.06 2.79 -9.77
N GLY A 4 -6.01 3.58 -10.06
CA GLY A 4 -5.00 3.19 -11.05
C GLY A 4 -4.21 1.97 -10.60
N TYR A 5 -3.91 1.86 -9.30
CA TYR A 5 -3.24 0.71 -8.71
C TYR A 5 -4.10 -0.56 -8.76
N LEU A 6 -5.41 -0.44 -8.47
CA LEU A 6 -6.39 -1.51 -8.66
C LEU A 6 -6.45 -1.99 -10.11
N GLY A 7 -6.44 -1.06 -11.07
CA GLY A 7 -6.37 -1.39 -12.50
C GLY A 7 -5.13 -2.21 -12.83
N VAL A 8 -3.95 -1.78 -12.36
CA VAL A 8 -2.70 -2.53 -12.56
C VAL A 8 -2.80 -3.93 -11.94
N ILE A 9 -3.30 -4.07 -10.71
CA ILE A 9 -3.44 -5.38 -10.04
C ILE A 9 -4.42 -6.30 -10.77
N PHE A 10 -5.51 -5.75 -11.32
CA PHE A 10 -6.46 -6.54 -12.11
C PHE A 10 -5.79 -7.10 -13.37
N PHE A 11 -4.93 -6.30 -14.02
CA PHE A 11 -4.10 -6.73 -15.14
C PHE A 11 -2.99 -7.74 -14.76
N LEU A 12 -2.65 -7.89 -13.48
CA LEU A 12 -1.69 -8.91 -13.02
C LEU A 12 -2.27 -10.34 -13.01
N GLY A 13 -3.57 -10.53 -13.28
CA GLY A 13 -4.11 -11.87 -13.54
C GLY A 13 -4.38 -12.74 -12.31
N GLY A 14 -4.85 -12.16 -11.20
CA GLY A 14 -5.51 -12.91 -10.11
C GLY A 14 -4.68 -13.15 -8.84
N PHE A 15 -5.40 -13.19 -7.71
CA PHE A 15 -5.06 -13.59 -6.32
C PHE A 15 -3.62 -13.44 -5.78
N ASN A 16 -2.82 -12.50 -6.29
CA ASN A 16 -1.53 -12.20 -5.69
C ASN A 16 -1.73 -11.36 -4.42
N LEU A 17 -2.04 -12.02 -3.29
CA LEU A 17 -2.38 -11.39 -2.00
C LEU A 17 -1.36 -10.32 -1.57
N ILE A 18 -0.08 -10.55 -1.89
CA ILE A 18 1.01 -9.60 -1.62
C ILE A 18 0.81 -8.29 -2.40
N ALA A 19 0.37 -8.36 -3.66
CA ALA A 19 0.06 -7.17 -4.47
C ALA A 19 -1.15 -6.38 -3.92
N TYR A 20 -2.07 -7.04 -3.21
CA TYR A 20 -3.19 -6.36 -2.54
C TYR A 20 -2.79 -5.70 -1.21
N SER A 21 -1.60 -5.98 -0.67
CA SER A 21 -1.20 -5.47 0.65
C SER A 21 -1.27 -3.93 0.77
N PRO A 22 -0.87 -3.11 -0.22
CA PRO A 22 -1.00 -1.65 -0.09
C PRO A 22 -2.46 -1.18 -0.13
N LEU A 23 -3.33 -1.91 -0.82
CA LEU A 23 -4.77 -1.63 -0.84
C LEU A 23 -5.41 -1.97 0.50
N LEU A 24 -5.01 -3.07 1.13
CA LEU A 24 -5.50 -3.43 2.46
C LEU A 24 -5.13 -2.39 3.51
N ILE A 25 -3.89 -1.88 3.48
CA ILE A 25 -3.47 -0.79 4.38
C ILE A 25 -4.28 0.47 4.10
N PHE A 26 -4.48 0.83 2.82
CA PHE A 26 -5.27 2.00 2.47
C PHE A 26 -6.72 1.87 2.93
N ALA A 27 -7.35 0.71 2.70
CA ALA A 27 -8.70 0.42 3.15
C ALA A 27 -8.80 0.49 4.68
N TYR A 28 -7.84 -0.10 5.40
CA TYR A 28 -7.79 -0.04 6.85
C TYR A 28 -7.71 1.39 7.38
N ILE A 29 -6.87 2.26 6.80
CA ILE A 29 -6.78 3.68 7.19
C ILE A 29 -8.13 4.36 6.96
N TYR A 30 -8.73 4.18 5.78
CA TYR A 30 -9.98 4.85 5.41
C TYR A 30 -11.16 4.41 6.30
N VAL A 31 -11.28 3.10 6.54
CA VAL A 31 -12.29 2.53 7.44
C VAL A 31 -12.06 3.00 8.88
N SER A 32 -10.81 3.09 9.33
CA SER A 32 -10.48 3.58 10.67
C SER A 32 -10.87 5.04 10.87
N ASP A 33 -10.57 5.91 9.91
CA ASP A 33 -10.97 7.32 9.95
C ASP A 33 -12.49 7.46 9.97
N TYR A 34 -13.18 6.81 9.03
CA TYR A 34 -14.64 6.90 8.89
C TYR A 34 -15.38 6.32 10.10
N ALA A 35 -14.95 5.16 10.61
CA ALA A 35 -15.57 4.54 11.76
C ALA A 35 -15.35 5.34 13.04
N MET A 36 -14.18 5.96 13.22
CA MET A 36 -13.93 6.85 14.36
C MET A 36 -14.75 8.14 14.27
N GLU A 37 -14.93 8.69 13.08
CA GLU A 37 -15.82 9.84 12.86
C GLU A 37 -17.28 9.49 13.16
N TYR A 38 -17.75 8.32 12.71
CA TYR A 38 -19.09 7.82 13.03
C TYR A 38 -19.28 7.60 14.54
N LEU A 39 -18.29 7.01 15.22
CA LEU A 39 -18.32 6.78 16.67
C LEU A 39 -18.39 8.08 17.48
N ARG A 40 -17.80 9.17 16.98
CA ARG A 40 -17.89 10.50 17.62
C ARG A 40 -19.31 11.07 17.55
N HIS A 41 -20.03 10.82 16.45
CA HIS A 41 -21.41 11.31 16.26
C HIS A 41 -22.47 10.36 16.83
N SER A 42 -22.15 9.07 17.01
CA SER A 42 -23.07 8.05 17.55
C SER A 42 -22.35 7.16 18.56
N PRO A 43 -22.18 7.62 19.81
CA PRO A 43 -21.42 6.90 20.85
C PRO A 43 -22.04 5.55 21.24
N ASN A 44 -23.36 5.40 21.06
CA ASN A 44 -24.13 4.16 21.30
C ASN A 44 -24.16 3.20 20.10
N SER A 45 -23.27 3.35 19.14
CA SER A 45 -23.23 2.46 17.96
C SER A 45 -22.94 1.00 18.33
N PRO A 46 -23.44 0.03 17.55
CA PRO A 46 -23.25 -1.40 17.77
C PRO A 46 -21.83 -1.91 17.45
N ILE A 47 -20.84 -1.01 17.36
CA ILE A 47 -19.45 -1.40 17.09
C ILE A 47 -18.89 -2.08 18.35
N PRO A 48 -18.42 -3.33 18.25
CA PRO A 48 -17.90 -4.05 19.40
C PRO A 48 -16.74 -3.32 20.07
N SER A 49 -16.70 -3.35 21.41
CA SER A 49 -15.69 -2.66 22.22
C SER A 49 -14.26 -3.09 21.89
N PHE A 50 -14.05 -4.34 21.45
CA PHE A 50 -12.75 -4.84 21.04
C PHE A 50 -12.24 -4.25 19.72
N VAL A 51 -13.13 -3.71 18.85
CA VAL A 51 -12.75 -3.12 17.54
C VAL A 51 -12.27 -1.68 17.71
N ARG A 52 -12.81 -0.94 18.67
CA ARG A 52 -12.46 0.46 18.98
C ARG A 52 -10.95 0.71 19.13
N PRO A 53 -10.16 -0.09 19.88
CA PRO A 53 -8.72 0.12 19.98
C PRO A 53 -7.97 -0.11 18.66
N PHE A 54 -8.47 -0.99 17.76
CA PHE A 54 -7.88 -1.16 16.43
C PHE A 54 -8.12 0.08 15.57
N LEU A 55 -9.37 0.55 15.50
CA LEU A 55 -9.71 1.77 14.75
C LEU A 55 -8.91 2.97 15.24
N GLN A 56 -8.80 3.14 16.57
CA GLN A 56 -8.00 4.21 17.15
C GLN A 56 -6.52 4.10 16.78
N LYS A 57 -5.92 2.90 16.83
CA LYS A 57 -4.55 2.67 16.34
C LYS A 57 -4.41 3.01 14.85
N GLY A 58 -5.43 2.73 14.03
CA GLY A 58 -5.43 3.09 12.61
C GLY A 58 -5.36 4.60 12.37
N VAL A 59 -6.14 5.38 13.13
CA VAL A 59 -6.12 6.85 13.06
C VAL A 59 -4.82 7.44 13.61
N THR A 60 -4.37 6.97 14.79
CA THR A 60 -3.14 7.48 15.42
C THR A 60 -1.89 7.18 14.59
N ASN A 61 -1.80 5.98 14.00
CA ASN A 61 -0.64 5.56 13.21
C ASN A 61 -0.80 5.82 11.71
N LYS A 62 -1.84 6.55 11.29
CA LYS A 62 -2.09 6.92 9.89
C LYS A 62 -0.85 7.40 9.12
N PRO A 63 0.00 8.33 9.61
CA PRO A 63 1.18 8.77 8.86
C PRO A 63 2.20 7.65 8.64
N GLN A 64 2.36 6.75 9.62
CA GLN A 64 3.26 5.61 9.53
C GLN A 64 2.69 4.56 8.56
N LEU A 65 1.38 4.32 8.59
CA LEU A 65 0.72 3.37 7.69
C LEU A 65 0.73 3.87 6.24
N LEU A 66 0.60 5.17 6.00
CA LEU A 66 0.74 5.76 4.66
C LEU A 66 2.16 5.62 4.12
N THR A 67 3.17 5.80 4.98
CA THR A 67 4.58 5.55 4.68
C THR A 67 4.79 4.09 4.32
N LEU A 68 4.32 3.16 5.15
CA LEU A 68 4.38 1.72 4.93
C LEU A 68 3.70 1.31 3.63
N LYS A 69 2.55 1.92 3.30
CA LYS A 69 1.87 1.69 2.03
C LYS A 69 2.77 2.00 0.84
N ALA A 70 3.41 3.18 0.86
CA ALA A 70 4.29 3.60 -0.22
C ALA A 70 5.52 2.69 -0.33
N ASP A 71 6.07 2.23 0.79
CA ASP A 71 7.18 1.27 0.81
C ASP A 71 6.75 -0.09 0.23
N LEU A 72 5.59 -0.61 0.64
CA LEU A 72 5.05 -1.87 0.12
C LEU A 72 4.80 -1.84 -1.40
N GLU A 73 4.39 -0.71 -1.96
CA GLU A 73 4.23 -0.58 -3.41
C GLU A 73 5.55 -0.78 -4.16
N ILE A 74 6.67 -0.33 -3.61
CA ILE A 74 8.01 -0.58 -4.17
C ILE A 74 8.36 -2.06 -4.04
N TYR A 75 8.12 -2.66 -2.86
CA TYR A 75 8.35 -4.08 -2.64
C TYR A 75 7.51 -4.98 -3.56
N VAL A 76 6.27 -4.60 -3.87
CA VAL A 76 5.45 -5.31 -4.86
C VAL A 76 6.11 -5.27 -6.25
N GLY A 77 6.71 -4.15 -6.64
CA GLY A 77 7.46 -4.05 -7.91
C GLY A 77 8.65 -5.01 -7.98
N ILE A 78 9.39 -5.15 -6.87
CA ILE A 78 10.51 -6.09 -6.76
C ILE A 78 9.99 -7.54 -6.76
N TYR A 79 8.93 -7.80 -6.00
CA TYR A 79 8.28 -9.11 -5.95
C TYR A 79 7.83 -9.57 -7.34
N LEU A 80 7.31 -8.66 -8.18
CA LEU A 80 6.92 -9.01 -9.54
C LEU A 80 8.11 -9.44 -10.40
N ILE A 81 9.27 -8.80 -10.26
CA ILE A 81 10.51 -9.19 -10.95
C ILE A 81 10.96 -10.58 -10.50
N ILE A 82 10.93 -10.85 -9.20
CA ILE A 82 11.28 -12.18 -8.66
C ILE A 82 10.28 -13.24 -9.16
N GLY A 83 8.97 -12.94 -9.08
CA GLY A 83 7.90 -13.83 -9.52
C GLY A 83 7.97 -14.18 -11.01
N TRP A 84 8.59 -13.35 -11.85
CA TRP A 84 8.82 -13.67 -13.26
C TRP A 84 9.75 -14.86 -13.46
N PHE A 85 10.78 -15.03 -12.62
CA PHE A 85 11.66 -16.20 -12.68
C PHE A 85 10.92 -17.51 -12.36
N PHE A 86 9.82 -17.45 -11.62
CA PHE A 86 8.96 -18.59 -11.28
C PHE A 86 7.75 -18.73 -12.21
N GLY A 87 7.62 -17.88 -13.24
CA GLY A 87 6.49 -17.87 -14.17
C GLY A 87 5.18 -17.32 -13.58
N TRP A 88 5.22 -16.66 -12.42
CA TRP A 88 4.04 -16.09 -11.74
C TRP A 88 3.70 -14.67 -12.21
N SER A 89 4.61 -14.02 -12.91
CA SER A 89 4.46 -12.66 -13.43
C SER A 89 4.75 -12.63 -14.92
N SER A 90 4.02 -11.80 -15.67
CA SER A 90 4.37 -11.50 -17.07
C SER A 90 5.33 -10.31 -17.16
N LEU A 91 6.20 -10.30 -18.17
CA LEU A 91 7.12 -9.18 -18.40
C LEU A 91 6.35 -7.87 -18.70
N VAL A 92 5.24 -7.98 -19.41
CA VAL A 92 4.32 -6.86 -19.71
C VAL A 92 3.76 -6.27 -18.41
N SER A 93 3.28 -7.12 -17.51
CA SER A 93 2.79 -6.74 -16.18
C SER A 93 3.82 -5.96 -15.36
N ILE A 94 5.08 -6.40 -15.38
CA ILE A 94 6.19 -5.72 -14.69
C ILE A 94 6.40 -4.33 -15.27
N ILE A 95 6.47 -4.21 -16.61
CA ILE A 95 6.69 -2.92 -17.27
C ILE A 95 5.56 -1.94 -16.90
N PHE A 96 4.29 -2.35 -17.02
CA PHE A 96 3.16 -1.49 -16.69
C PHE A 96 3.17 -1.06 -15.22
N PHE A 97 3.49 -1.97 -14.31
CA PHE A 97 3.61 -1.66 -12.89
C PHE A 97 4.68 -0.58 -12.65
N TRP A 98 5.86 -0.71 -13.25
CA TRP A 98 6.93 0.27 -13.11
C TRP A 98 6.60 1.62 -13.76
N GLN A 99 5.91 1.63 -14.91
CA GLN A 99 5.42 2.89 -15.49
C GLN A 99 4.41 3.58 -14.56
N PHE A 100 3.49 2.81 -13.95
CA PHE A 100 2.56 3.35 -12.97
C PHE A 100 3.28 3.94 -11.74
N ILE A 101 4.26 3.22 -11.19
CA ILE A 101 5.05 3.69 -10.04
C ILE A 101 5.85 4.96 -10.40
N ARG A 102 6.37 5.06 -11.62
CA ARG A 102 7.07 6.26 -12.10
C ARG A 102 6.15 7.48 -12.17
N LEU A 103 4.95 7.33 -12.73
CA LEU A 103 3.94 8.40 -12.73
C LEU A 103 3.57 8.80 -11.30
N LYS A 104 3.40 7.81 -10.43
CA LYS A 104 3.11 8.03 -9.01
C LYS A 104 4.22 8.77 -8.27
N TYR A 105 5.48 8.44 -8.54
CA TYR A 105 6.65 9.14 -7.99
C TYR A 105 6.63 10.63 -8.35
N MET A 106 6.24 10.99 -9.58
CA MET A 106 6.16 12.40 -10.01
C MET A 106 5.03 13.18 -9.31
N LEU A 107 3.97 12.50 -8.88
CA LEU A 107 2.76 13.12 -8.36
C LEU A 107 2.60 13.01 -6.83
N ASN A 108 3.35 12.14 -6.15
CA ASN A 108 3.17 11.84 -4.73
C ASN A 108 4.48 11.90 -3.94
N ASN A 109 4.58 12.88 -3.04
CA ASN A 109 5.73 13.05 -2.14
C ASN A 109 6.01 11.83 -1.26
N GLN A 110 4.97 11.08 -0.84
CA GLN A 110 5.17 9.87 -0.03
C GLN A 110 5.89 8.77 -0.80
N THR A 111 5.61 8.64 -2.09
CA THR A 111 6.32 7.69 -2.96
C THR A 111 7.76 8.15 -3.18
N GLN A 112 8.01 9.45 -3.34
CA GLN A 112 9.38 9.96 -3.44
C GLN A 112 10.21 9.63 -2.19
N GLN A 113 9.65 9.86 -1.01
CA GLN A 113 10.30 9.52 0.25
C GLN A 113 10.54 8.01 0.40
N ALA A 114 9.61 7.17 -0.08
CA ALA A 114 9.78 5.72 -0.10
C ALA A 114 10.97 5.29 -0.97
N PHE A 115 11.14 5.89 -2.15
CA PHE A 115 12.30 5.64 -3.00
C PHE A 115 13.62 6.11 -2.37
N VAL A 116 13.63 7.25 -1.66
CA VAL A 116 14.82 7.71 -0.92
C VAL A 116 15.20 6.72 0.17
N ARG A 117 14.23 6.23 0.96
CA ARG A 117 14.48 5.19 1.98
C ARG A 117 14.98 3.90 1.34
N PHE A 118 14.33 3.45 0.27
CA PHE A 118 14.73 2.24 -0.45
C PHE A 118 16.16 2.34 -1.00
N LYS A 119 16.52 3.48 -1.58
CA LYS A 119 17.89 3.75 -2.03
C LYS A 119 18.89 3.71 -0.87
N GLY A 120 18.56 4.37 0.25
CA GLY A 120 19.41 4.36 1.44
C GLY A 120 19.63 2.96 2.03
N LEU A 121 18.63 2.07 1.94
CA LEU A 121 18.80 0.66 2.31
C LEU A 121 19.83 -0.02 1.40
N ILE A 122 19.70 0.10 0.07
CA ILE A 122 20.65 -0.49 -0.87
C ILE A 122 22.06 0.04 -0.65
N ASP A 123 22.23 1.36 -0.56
CA ASP A 123 23.54 2.00 -0.39
C ASP A 123 24.19 1.61 0.95
N GLY A 124 23.39 1.38 1.99
CA GLY A 124 23.85 0.88 3.29
C GLY A 124 24.25 -0.60 3.31
N TYR A 125 23.73 -1.41 2.39
CA TYR A 125 24.11 -2.83 2.23
C TYR A 125 25.37 -3.03 1.37
N VAL A 126 25.80 -2.00 0.62
CA VAL A 126 26.94 -2.05 -0.32
C VAL A 126 28.24 -1.52 0.31
N ASN A 127 28.21 -1.07 1.57
CA ASN A 127 29.39 -0.76 2.38
C ASN A 127 29.62 -1.84 3.44
#